data_AF-A0A7W1SBW0-F1
#
_entry.id   AF-A0A7W1SBW0-F1
#
_cell.length_a   1.000
_cell.length_b   1.000
_cell.length_c   1.000
_cell.angle_alpha   90.00
_cell.angle_beta   90.00
_cell.angle_gamma   90.00
#
_symmetry.space_group_name_H-M   'P 1'
#
loop_
_entity.id
_entity.type
_entity.pdbx_description
1 polymer ?
#
loop_
_entity_poly.entity_id
_entity_poly.type
_entity_poly.pdbx_seq_one_letter_code
_entity_poly.pdbx_strand_id
1 'polypeptide(L)'
;MTYDLRRLRLKGLIHRIPKTHRYTATSYGLKVAFFSAKLYLRILRPEWPALLPPDDQLPRPLRVALDNLDAQIRRIHEEAILAA
;
A
#
# COMPACT_ATOMS: atom_id res chain seq x y z
N MET A 1 14.04 -18.37 -5.52
CA MET A 1 12.77 -18.73 -4.84
C MET A 1 12.92 -19.66 -3.63
N THR A 2 14.12 -20.16 -3.28
CA THR A 2 14.31 -21.08 -2.13
C THR A 2 14.02 -20.42 -0.77
N TYR A 3 14.27 -19.11 -0.65
CA TYR A 3 14.07 -18.36 0.59
C TYR A 3 12.59 -18.30 1.00
N ASP A 4 11.71 -17.96 0.07
CA ASP A 4 10.28 -17.83 0.34
C ASP A 4 9.67 -19.18 0.71
N LEU A 5 9.97 -20.24 -0.05
CA LEU A 5 9.48 -21.58 0.24
C LEU A 5 10.00 -22.10 1.59
N ARG A 6 11.26 -21.81 1.94
CA ARG A 6 11.80 -22.13 3.28
C ARG A 6 11.01 -21.39 4.35
N ARG A 7 10.74 -20.10 4.18
CA ARG A 7 10.03 -19.28 5.16
C ARG A 7 8.57 -19.71 5.31
N LEU A 8 7.89 -20.03 4.21
CA LEU A 8 6.52 -20.58 4.23
C LEU A 8 6.49 -21.94 4.94
N ARG A 9 7.47 -22.81 4.71
CA ARG A 9 7.59 -24.11 5.39
C ARG A 9 7.83 -23.95 6.88
N LEU A 10 8.75 -23.06 7.28
CA LEU A 10 9.03 -22.79 8.70
C LEU A 10 7.83 -22.21 9.45
N LYS A 11 6.96 -21.47 8.75
CA LYS A 11 5.69 -20.98 9.28
C LYS A 11 4.55 -22.01 9.22
N GLY A 12 4.81 -23.22 8.73
CA GLY A 12 3.81 -24.30 8.64
C GLY A 12 2.74 -24.09 7.57
N LEU A 13 2.91 -23.13 6.65
CA LEU A 13 1.92 -22.84 5.60
C LEU A 13 1.96 -23.88 4.47
N ILE A 14 3.14 -24.43 4.22
CA ILE A 14 3.35 -25.49 3.23
C ILE A 14 4.21 -26.60 3.84
N HIS A 15 4.07 -27.81 3.31
CA HIS A 15 4.98 -28.91 3.63
C HIS A 15 5.61 -29.46 2.34
N ARG A 16 6.84 -29.96 2.46
CA ARG A 16 7.56 -30.58 1.33
C ARG A 16 7.13 -32.04 1.18
N ILE A 17 6.87 -32.47 -0.04
CA ILE A 17 6.61 -33.88 -0.35
C ILE A 17 7.96 -34.63 -0.26
N PRO A 18 8.07 -35.72 0.52
CA PRO A 18 9.32 -36.46 0.68
C PRO A 18 9.95 -36.83 -0.65
N LYS A 19 11.29 -36.81 -0.71
CA LYS A 19 12.09 -37.20 -1.91
C LYS A 19 11.82 -36.36 -3.17
N THR A 20 11.10 -35.24 -3.08
CA THR A 20 10.84 -34.35 -4.23
C THR A 20 11.07 -32.89 -3.87
N HIS A 21 11.25 -32.00 -4.85
CA HIS A 21 11.27 -30.55 -4.61
C HIS A 21 9.87 -29.91 -4.62
N ARG A 22 8.81 -30.72 -4.50
CA ARG A 22 7.43 -30.25 -4.56
C ARG A 22 6.90 -29.93 -3.16
N TYR A 23 6.01 -28.96 -3.10
CA TYR A 23 5.37 -28.49 -1.88
C TYR A 23 3.86 -28.49 -2.08
N THR A 24 3.12 -28.70 -0.99
CA THR A 24 1.67 -28.49 -0.96
C THR A 24 1.28 -27.71 0.29
N ALA A 25 0.15 -27.02 0.22
CA ALA A 25 -0.38 -26.24 1.31
C ALA A 25 -0.88 -27.16 2.43
N THR A 26 -0.60 -26.78 3.67
CA THR A 26 -1.22 -27.41 4.83
C THR A 26 -2.66 -26.91 4.98
N SER A 27 -3.48 -27.57 5.80
CA SER A 27 -4.83 -27.07 6.14
C SER A 27 -4.78 -25.66 6.75
N TYR A 28 -3.78 -25.37 7.57
CA TYR A 28 -3.49 -24.03 8.10
C TYR A 28 -3.11 -23.05 6.99
N GLY A 29 -2.19 -23.45 6.09
CA GLY A 29 -1.79 -22.64 4.95
C GLY A 29 -2.93 -22.27 4.03
N LEU A 30 -3.88 -23.18 3.79
CA LEU A 30 -5.09 -22.90 3.01
C LEU A 30 -6.00 -21.88 3.69
N LYS A 31 -6.22 -22.00 5.01
CA LYS A 31 -7.01 -21.02 5.78
C LYS A 31 -6.37 -19.63 5.73
N VAL A 32 -5.05 -19.56 5.90
CA VAL A 32 -4.29 -18.30 5.81
C VAL A 32 -4.37 -17.71 4.41
N ALA A 33 -4.13 -18.51 3.37
CA ALA A 33 -4.24 -18.04 1.98
C ALA A 33 -5.64 -17.53 1.65
N PHE A 34 -6.68 -18.24 2.08
CA PHE A 34 -8.07 -17.82 1.89
C PHE A 34 -8.39 -16.52 2.65
N PHE A 35 -7.95 -16.40 3.90
CA PHE A 35 -8.09 -15.18 4.68
C PHE A 35 -7.37 -14.02 4.00
N SER A 36 -6.11 -14.18 3.60
CA SER A 36 -5.34 -13.14 2.91
C SER A 36 -5.98 -12.72 1.59
N ALA A 37 -6.50 -13.68 0.81
CA ALA A 37 -7.22 -13.38 -0.43
C ALA A 37 -8.50 -12.57 -0.17
N LYS A 38 -9.31 -12.95 0.84
CA LYS A 38 -10.50 -12.19 1.22
C LYS A 38 -10.17 -10.82 1.78
N LEU A 39 -9.15 -10.72 2.63
CA LEU A 39 -8.67 -9.47 3.18
C LEU A 39 -8.24 -8.51 2.06
N TYR A 40 -7.47 -9.02 1.10
CA TYR A 40 -7.08 -8.25 -0.07
C TYR A 40 -8.31 -7.77 -0.86
N LEU A 41 -9.23 -8.67 -1.21
CA LEU A 41 -10.38 -8.32 -2.06
C LEU A 41 -11.41 -7.40 -1.39
N ARG A 42 -11.60 -7.53 -0.07
CA ARG A 42 -12.68 -6.83 0.65
C ARG A 42 -12.25 -5.57 1.37
N ILE A 43 -10.96 -5.46 1.71
CA ILE A 43 -10.46 -4.34 2.50
C ILE A 43 -9.39 -3.62 1.69
N LEU A 44 -8.31 -4.31 1.33
CA LEU A 44 -7.16 -3.62 0.73
C LEU A 44 -7.42 -3.09 -0.67
N ARG A 45 -8.10 -3.86 -1.52
CA ARG A 45 -8.41 -3.48 -2.92
C ARG A 45 -9.42 -2.33 -3.03
N PRO A 46 -10.58 -2.34 -2.34
CA PRO A 46 -11.53 -1.23 -2.42
C PRO A 46 -11.00 0.04 -1.77
N GLU A 47 -10.29 -0.07 -0.64
CA GLU A 47 -9.75 1.09 0.09
C GLU A 47 -8.36 1.51 -0.41
N TRP A 48 -7.81 0.83 -1.42
CA TRP A 48 -6.51 1.17 -2.00
C TRP A 48 -6.45 2.64 -2.45
N PRO A 49 -7.47 3.20 -3.14
CA PRO A 49 -7.47 4.60 -3.55
C PRO A 49 -7.47 5.58 -2.36
N ALA A 50 -8.04 5.21 -1.22
CA ALA A 50 -8.05 6.05 -0.02
C ALA A 50 -6.68 6.12 0.67
N LEU A 51 -5.81 5.15 0.41
CA LEU A 51 -4.42 5.12 0.87
C LEU A 51 -3.45 5.79 -0.11
N LEU A 52 -3.90 6.07 -1.34
CA LEU A 52 -3.13 6.86 -2.29
C LEU A 52 -3.28 8.35 -1.95
N PRO A 53 -2.24 9.16 -2.18
CA PRO A 53 -2.42 10.60 -2.16
C PRO A 53 -3.58 10.98 -3.09
N PRO A 54 -4.44 11.93 -2.70
CA PRO A 54 -5.61 12.29 -3.49
C PRO A 54 -5.18 12.56 -4.93
N ASP A 55 -5.86 11.90 -5.86
CA ASP A 55 -5.51 12.02 -7.27
C ASP A 55 -5.58 13.48 -7.65
N ASP A 56 -4.53 13.96 -8.31
CA ASP A 56 -4.46 15.32 -8.80
C ASP A 56 -5.36 15.42 -10.03
N GLN A 57 -6.65 15.65 -9.78
CA GLN A 57 -7.66 15.79 -10.84
C GLN A 57 -7.56 17.12 -11.59
N LEU A 58 -6.64 18.01 -11.20
CA LEU A 58 -6.50 19.32 -11.84
C LEU A 58 -5.56 19.22 -13.04
N PRO A 59 -5.90 19.83 -14.18
CA PRO A 59 -4.92 20.03 -15.25
C PRO A 59 -3.67 20.72 -14.68
N ARG A 60 -2.49 20.20 -15.04
CA ARG A 60 -1.20 20.69 -14.51
C ARG A 60 -1.05 22.22 -14.53
N PRO A 61 -1.48 22.96 -15.57
CA PRO A 61 -1.39 24.42 -15.56
C PRO A 61 -2.19 25.08 -14.43
N LEU A 62 -3.39 24.56 -14.13
CA LEU A 62 -4.25 25.08 -13.07
C LEU A 62 -3.69 24.79 -11.68
N ARG A 63 -3.12 23.60 -11.47
CA ARG A 63 -2.44 23.27 -10.21
C ARG A 63 -1.29 24.23 -9.92
N VAL A 64 -0.41 24.45 -10.90
CA VAL A 64 0.73 25.36 -10.74
C VAL A 64 0.26 26.78 -10.41
N ALA A 65 -0.84 27.24 -11.02
CA ALA A 65 -1.40 28.56 -10.71
C ALA A 65 -1.92 28.64 -9.26
N LEU A 66 -2.60 27.59 -8.77
CA LEU A 66 -3.08 27.53 -7.39
C LEU A 66 -1.95 27.42 -6.37
N ASP A 67 -0.94 26.60 -6.64
CA ASP A 67 0.24 26.46 -5.78
C ASP A 67 0.99 27.81 -5.65
N ASN A 68 1.09 28.56 -6.76
CA ASN A 68 1.67 29.91 -6.76
C ASN A 68 0.83 30.91 -5.95
N LEU A 69 -0.50 30.86 -6.06
CA LEU A 69 -1.40 31.69 -5.28
C LEU A 69 -1.24 31.42 -3.78
N ASP A 70 -1.26 30.14 -3.39
CA ASP A 70 -1.07 29.72 -2.00
C ASP A 70 0.28 30.17 -1.43
N ALA A 71 1.34 30.16 -2.24
CA ALA A 71 2.65 30.66 -1.85
C ALA A 71 2.64 32.18 -1.58
N GLN A 72 1.96 32.96 -2.42
CA GLN A 72 1.84 34.41 -2.19
C GLN A 72 0.97 34.74 -0.97
N ILE A 73 -0.12 34.00 -0.75
CA ILE A 73 -0.97 34.16 0.43
C ILE A 73 -0.15 33.92 1.71
N ARG A 74 0.63 32.83 1.74
CA ARG A 74 1.51 32.51 2.88
C ARG A 74 2.54 33.61 3.12
N ARG A 75 3.18 34.11 2.07
CA ARG A 75 4.14 35.20 2.18
C ARG A 75 3.55 36.44 2.82
N ILE A 76 2.38 36.88 2.36
CA ILE A 76 1.69 38.05 2.93
C ILE A 76 1.33 37.81 4.40
N HIS A 77 0.88 36.59 4.73
CA HIS A 77 0.56 36.23 6.11
C HIS A 77 1.78 36.26 7.03
N GLU A 78 2.92 35.73 6.57
CA GLU A 78 4.19 35.75 7.31
C GLU A 78 4.71 37.19 7.49
N GLU A 79 4.65 38.03 6.45
CA GLU A 79 5.01 39.44 6.53
C GLU A 79 4.12 40.21 7.52
N ALA A 80 2.82 39.90 7.56
CA ALA A 80 1.88 40.50 8.50
C ALA A 80 2.12 40.07 9.95
N ILE A 81 2.54 38.81 10.19
CA ILE A 81 2.92 38.32 11.52
C ILE A 81 4.23 38.96 11.99
N LEU A 82 5.21 39.15 11.11
CA LEU A 82 6.50 39.76 11.45
C LEU A 82 6.43 41.27 11.70
N ALA A 83 5.37 41.94 11.22
CA ALA A 83 5.13 43.36 11.41
C ALA A 83 4.30 43.70 12.67
N ALA A 84 3.83 42.70 13.42
CA ALA A 84 3.07 42.83 14.67
C ALA A 84 3.96 42.58 15.90
#